data_AF-A0A942RYQ8-F1
#
_entry.id   AF-A0A942RYQ8-F1
#
_cell.length_a   1.000
_cell.length_b   1.000
_cell.length_c   1.000
_cell.angle_alpha   90.00
_cell.angle_beta   90.00
_cell.angle_gamma   90.00
#
_symmetry.space_group_name_H-M   'P 1'
#
loop_
_entity.id
_entity.type
_entity.pdbx_description
1 polymer ?
#
loop_
_entity_poly.entity_id
_entity_poly.type
_entity_poly.pdbx_seq_one_letter_code
_entity_poly.pdbx_strand_id
1 'polypeptide(L)'
;MIALDTNIFIRLMVDDNPAQADVAERLVRDNRVFISKTVLLEAEWVLRYSYHFDRQRIAWSFRQIFEPWNIVIENVEQVAKAIE
;
A
#
# COMPACT_ATOMS: atom_id res chain seq x y z
N MET A 1 -8.82 15.06 -0.39
CA MET A 1 -7.71 14.09 -0.36
C MET A 1 -7.96 13.19 0.83
N ILE A 2 -8.01 11.87 0.62
CA ILE A 2 -8.32 10.88 1.67
C ILE A 2 -7.00 10.26 2.13
N ALA A 3 -6.69 10.32 3.42
CA ALA A 3 -5.56 9.57 3.96
C ALA A 3 -5.97 8.10 4.14
N LEU A 4 -5.20 7.16 3.58
CA LEU A 4 -5.45 5.74 3.77
C LEU A 4 -4.95 5.30 5.15
N ASP A 5 -5.70 4.37 5.75
CA ASP A 5 -5.26 3.59 6.88
C ASP A 5 -4.55 2.31 6.41
N THR A 6 -3.71 1.72 7.27
CA THR A 6 -2.98 0.48 7.00
C THR A 6 -3.91 -0.64 6.55
N ASN A 7 -5.10 -0.78 7.15
CA ASN A 7 -6.02 -1.84 6.78
C ASN A 7 -6.50 -1.75 5.33
N ILE A 8 -6.80 -0.54 4.85
CA ILE A 8 -7.23 -0.35 3.45
C ILE A 8 -6.06 -0.55 2.50
N PHE A 9 -4.87 -0.08 2.87
CA PHE A 9 -3.67 -0.26 2.06
C PHE A 9 -3.29 -1.75 1.91
N ILE A 10 -3.43 -2.54 2.97
CA ILE A 10 -3.20 -3.99 2.94
C ILE A 10 -4.16 -4.69 1.96
N ARG A 11 -5.45 -4.31 1.91
CA ARG A 11 -6.43 -4.90 0.97
C ARG A 11 -6.10 -4.70 -0.51
N LEU A 12 -5.20 -3.77 -0.85
CA LEU A 12 -4.71 -3.58 -2.21
C LEU A 12 -3.57 -4.56 -2.58
N MET A 13 -2.98 -5.25 -1.59
CA MET A 13 -1.81 -6.13 -1.78
C MET A 13 -2.10 -7.59 -1.51
N VAL A 14 -3.13 -7.88 -0.71
CA VAL A 14 -3.53 -9.23 -0.36
C VAL A 14 -4.98 -9.47 -0.77
N ASP A 15 -5.18 -10.58 -1.48
CA ASP A 15 -6.49 -11.05 -1.92
C ASP A 15 -7.04 -12.09 -0.92
N ASP A 16 -7.08 -11.70 0.36
CA ASP A 16 -7.62 -12.53 1.43
C ASP A 16 -9.15 -12.36 1.58
N ASN A 17 -9.68 -11.21 1.14
CA ASN A 17 -11.11 -10.96 1.03
C ASN A 17 -11.41 -10.15 -0.26
N PRO A 18 -11.83 -10.83 -1.34
CA PRO A 18 -12.06 -10.18 -2.64
C PRO A 18 -13.07 -9.03 -2.57
N ALA A 19 -14.11 -9.14 -1.75
CA ALA A 19 -15.11 -8.09 -1.62
C ALA A 19 -14.54 -6.82 -0.96
N GLN A 20 -13.58 -6.95 -0.04
CA GLN A 20 -12.91 -5.80 0.56
C GLN A 20 -11.82 -5.22 -0.34
N ALA A 21 -11.11 -6.07 -1.10
CA ALA A 21 -10.17 -5.62 -2.12
C ALA A 21 -10.87 -4.77 -3.18
N ASP A 22 -12.02 -5.22 -3.69
CA ASP A 22 -12.84 -4.47 -4.65
C ASP A 22 -13.24 -3.08 -4.14
N VAL A 23 -13.60 -2.98 -2.86
CA VAL A 23 -13.99 -1.70 -2.24
C VAL A 23 -12.78 -0.78 -2.10
N ALA A 24 -11.62 -1.30 -1.67
CA ALA A 24 -10.38 -0.53 -1.57
C ALA A 24 -9.90 -0.04 -2.94
N GLU A 25 -9.99 -0.89 -3.98
CA GLU A 25 -9.65 -0.51 -5.35
C GLU A 25 -10.55 0.61 -5.88
N ARG A 26 -11.87 0.51 -5.67
CA ARG A 26 -12.80 1.58 -6.06
C ARG A 26 -12.50 2.88 -5.34
N LEU A 27 -12.19 2.82 -4.03
CA LEU A 27 -11.81 4.01 -3.27
C LEU A 27 -10.60 4.72 -3.89
N VAL A 28 -9.53 3.98 -4.22
CA VAL A 28 -8.30 4.54 -4.82
C VAL A 28 -8.51 4.98 -6.27
N ARG A 29 -9.35 4.27 -7.02
CA ARG A 29 -9.68 4.62 -8.40
C ARG A 29 -10.45 5.92 -8.49
N ASP A 30 -11.42 6.13 -7.61
CA ASP A 30 -12.37 7.24 -7.70
C ASP A 30 -11.90 8.48 -6.92
N ASN A 31 -10.85 8.36 -6.10
CA ASN A 31 -10.39 9.45 -5.23
C ASN A 31 -8.87 9.62 -5.29
N ARG A 32 -8.42 10.87 -5.10
CA ARG A 32 -7.01 11.14 -4.81
C ARG A 32 -6.72 10.80 -3.34
N VAL A 33 -5.85 9.82 -3.13
CA VAL A 33 -5.52 9.27 -1.81
C VAL A 33 -4.09 9.63 -1.40
N PHE A 34 -3.87 9.70 -0.09
CA PHE A 34 -2.57 9.98 0.53
C PHE A 34 -2.15 8.80 1.40
N ILE A 35 -0.87 8.43 1.33
CA ILE A 35 -0.26 7.36 2.13
C ILE A 35 0.91 7.96 2.90
N SER A 36 0.85 7.90 4.23
CA SER A 36 1.94 8.36 5.10
C SER A 36 3.04 7.30 5.21
N LYS A 37 4.23 7.72 5.65
CA LYS A 37 5.32 6.79 5.96
C LYS A 37 4.95 5.80 7.06
N THR A 38 4.14 6.21 8.04
CA THR A 38 3.71 5.33 9.14
C THR A 38 2.84 4.19 8.64
N VAL A 39 1.95 4.46 7.67
CA VAL A 39 1.12 3.41 7.03
C VAL A 39 1.99 2.43 6.27
N LEU A 40 3.02 2.90 5.56
CA LEU A 40 3.96 2.01 4.86
C LEU A 40 4.76 1.13 5.83
N LEU A 41 5.24 1.69 6.95
CA LEU A 41 6.00 0.96 7.96
C LEU A 41 5.13 -0.10 8.66
N GLU A 42 3.89 0.25 9.01
CA GLU A 42 2.97 -0.70 9.60
C GLU A 42 2.57 -1.79 8.59
N ALA A 43 2.30 -1.43 7.34
CA ALA A 43 1.96 -2.40 6.30
C ALA A 43 3.11 -3.36 6.03
N GLU A 44 4.35 -2.88 6.01
CA GLU A 44 5.55 -3.71 5.90
C GLU A 44 5.58 -4.74 7.04
N TRP A 45 5.37 -4.28 8.28
CA TRP A 45 5.32 -5.16 9.45
C TRP A 45 4.19 -6.19 9.34
N VAL A 46 2.98 -5.78 8.94
CA VAL A 46 1.82 -6.67 8.77
C VAL A 46 2.09 -7.72 7.70
N LEU A 47 2.58 -7.33 6.52
CA LEU A 47 2.88 -8.24 5.41
C LEU A 47 3.96 -9.25 5.78
N ARG A 48 5.00 -8.81 6.51
CA ARG A 48 6.08 -9.68 6.94
C ARG A 48 5.63 -10.64 8.04
N TYR A 49 4.97 -10.13 9.08
CA TYR A 49 4.64 -10.91 10.27
C TYR A 49 3.41 -11.81 10.07
N SER A 50 2.33 -11.26 9.50
CA SER A 50 1.04 -11.96 9.39
C SER A 50 0.90 -12.75 8.08
N TYR A 51 1.42 -12.21 6.98
CA TYR A 51 1.33 -12.83 5.65
C TYR A 51 2.62 -13.53 5.22
N HIS A 52 3.68 -13.46 6.02
CA HIS A 52 4.98 -14.10 5.77
C HIS A 52 5.60 -13.73 4.41
N PHE A 53 5.35 -12.52 3.92
CA PHE A 53 6.01 -12.04 2.72
C PHE A 53 7.49 -11.79 3.02
N ASP A 54 8.36 -12.20 2.10
CA ASP A 54 9.76 -11.80 2.16
C ASP A 54 9.95 -10.34 1.72
N ARG A 55 11.13 -9.80 1.98
CA ARG A 55 11.47 -8.41 1.63
C ARG A 55 11.30 -8.10 0.14
N GLN A 56 11.62 -9.04 -0.76
CA GLN A 56 11.54 -8.80 -2.20
C GLN A 56 10.08 -8.69 -2.64
N ARG A 57 9.22 -9.57 -2.11
CA ARG A 57 7.78 -9.53 -2.36
C ARG A 57 7.14 -8.25 -1.83
N ILE A 58 7.50 -7.80 -0.63
CA ILE A 58 6.99 -6.53 -0.07
C ILE A 58 7.41 -5.34 -0.93
N ALA A 59 8.69 -5.25 -1.29
CA ALA A 59 9.19 -4.19 -2.16
C ALA A 59 8.49 -4.17 -3.52
N TRP A 60 8.27 -5.35 -4.12
CA TRP A 60 7.52 -5.48 -5.37
C TRP A 60 6.07 -4.99 -5.21
N SER A 61 5.36 -5.42 -4.17
CA SER A 61 3.98 -4.98 -3.89
C SER A 61 3.89 -3.46 -3.71
N PHE A 62 4.82 -2.83 -2.99
CA PHE A 62 4.83 -1.38 -2.82
C PHE A 62 5.05 -0.66 -4.15
N ARG A 63 5.96 -1.13 -5.01
CA ARG A 63 6.18 -0.53 -6.34
C ARG A 63 4.91 -0.56 -7.20
N GLN A 64 4.19 -1.68 -7.22
CA GLN A 64 2.94 -1.79 -7.98
C GLN A 64 1.88 -0.77 -7.54
N ILE A 65 1.84 -0.43 -6.25
CA ILE A 65 0.90 0.57 -5.72
C ILE A 65 1.41 2.01 -5.92
N PHE A 66 2.67 2.23 -6.26
CA PHE A 66 3.19 3.60 -6.47
C PHE A 66 2.97 4.10 -7.91
N GLU A 67 2.60 3.22 -8.83
CA GLU A 67 2.34 3.53 -10.24
C GLU A 67 1.02 4.28 -10.53
N PRO A 68 -0.09 4.09 -9.79
CA PRO A 68 -1.35 4.80 -10.06
C PRO A 68 -1.29 6.31 -9.82
N TRP A 69 -1.78 7.09 -10.79
CA TRP A 69 -1.81 8.57 -10.79
C TRP A 69 -2.59 9.21 -9.62
N ASN A 70 -3.47 8.45 -8.96
CA ASN A 70 -4.33 8.94 -7.88
C ASN A 70 -3.73 8.79 -6.48
N ILE A 71 -2.51 8.25 -6.37
CA ILE A 71 -1.83 8.00 -5.09
C ILE A 71 -0.75 9.05 -4.84
N VAL A 72 -0.77 9.65 -3.66
CA VAL A 72 0.26 10.57 -3.16
C VAL A 72 0.95 9.93 -1.97
N ILE A 73 2.26 9.75 -2.05
CA ILE A 73 3.06 9.12 -0.99
C ILE A 73 3.91 10.19 -0.30
N GLU A 74 3.91 10.16 1.03
CA GLU A 74 4.78 11.01 1.83
C GLU A 74 6.26 10.72 1.53
N ASN A 75 6.99 11.74 1.05
CA ASN A 75 8.41 11.65 0.68
C ASN A 75 8.73 10.47 -0.26
N VAL A 76 8.00 10.34 -1.37
CA VAL A 76 8.11 9.21 -2.32
C VAL A 76 9.54 8.85 -2.73
N GLU A 77 10.45 9.82 -2.89
CA GLU A 77 11.85 9.58 -3.24
C GLU A 77 12.61 8.80 -2.14
N GLN A 78 12.36 9.12 -0.86
CA GLN A 78 12.96 8.40 0.27
C GLN A 78 12.42 6.98 0.36
N VAL A 79 11.12 6.81 0.10
CA VAL A 79 10.47 5.50 0.10
C VAL A 79 10.99 4.64 -1.05
N ALA A 80 11.07 5.19 -2.26
CA ALA A 80 11.60 4.51 -3.44
C ALA A 80 13.01 3.97 -3.18
N LYS A 81 13.90 4.80 -2.62
CA LYS A 81 15.26 4.39 -2.23
C LYS A 81 15.28 3.31 -1.14
N ALA A 82 14.32 3.31 -0.22
CA ALA A 82 14.25 2.32 0.85
C ALA A 82 13.80 0.93 0.36
N ILE A 83 13.07 0.88 -0.76
CA ILE A 83 12.54 -0.35 -1.35
C ILE A 83 13.31 -0.83 -2.58
N GLU A 84 14.41 -0.18 -2.98
CA GLU A 84 15.42 -0.74 -3.89
C GLU A 84 16.07 -2.00 -3.30
#